data_AF-A0AA45HTR2-F1
#
_entry.id   AF-A0AA45HTR2-F1
#
_cell.length_a   1.000
_cell.length_b   1.000
_cell.length_c   1.000
_cell.angle_alpha   90.00
_cell.angle_beta   90.00
_cell.angle_gamma   90.00
#
_symmetry.space_group_name_H-M   'P 1'
#
loop_
_entity.id
_entity.type
_entity.pdbx_description
1 polymer ?
#
loop_
_entity_poly.entity_id
_entity_poly.type
_entity_poly.pdbx_seq_one_letter_code
_entity_poly.pdbx_strand_id
1 'polypeptide(L)' 'MQAIFTEQKRNYGYHRMSLEWRNRGFVVNHKKVQHLMKALSLTTRIIRKRK' A
#
# COMPACT_ATOMS: atom_id res chain seq x y z
N MET A 1 8.98 6.64 3.24
CA MET A 1 8.21 5.39 2.95
C MET A 1 7.97 4.55 4.20
N GLN A 2 8.99 4.32 5.05
CA GLN A 2 8.83 3.54 6.28
C GLN A 2 7.87 4.17 7.31
N ALA A 3 7.93 5.50 7.52
CA ALA A 3 7.20 6.19 8.59
C ALA A 3 5.66 6.03 8.53
N ILE A 4 5.07 6.06 7.33
CA ILE A 4 3.61 5.92 7.14
C ILE A 4 3.17 4.46 7.37
N PHE A 5 4.06 3.51 7.04
CA PHE A 5 3.79 2.08 7.19
C PHE A 5 3.90 1.62 8.66
N THR A 6 4.80 2.23 9.43
CA THR A 6 4.97 1.94 10.87
C THR A 6 3.83 2.47 11.72
N GLU A 7 3.26 3.62 11.36
CA GLU A 7 2.13 4.22 12.08
C GLU A 7 0.83 3.42 11.88
N GLN A 8 0.63 2.87 10.68
CA GLN A 8 -0.61 2.19 10.31
C GLN A 8 -0.44 0.66 10.37
N LYS A 9 -0.33 0.13 11.60
CA LYS A 9 -0.34 -1.30 12.01
C LYS A 9 -0.67 -2.29 10.87
N ARG A 10 0.34 -2.64 10.05
CA ARG A 10 0.38 -3.78 9.07
C ARG A 10 -0.76 -3.91 8.02
N ASN A 11 -1.75 -3.03 8.01
CA ASN A 11 -2.96 -3.13 7.18
C ASN A 11 -3.02 -2.09 6.04
N TYR A 12 -1.89 -1.47 5.72
CA TYR A 12 -1.79 -0.54 4.60
C TYR A 12 -1.56 -1.28 3.29
N GLY A 13 -2.65 -1.55 2.57
CA GLY A 13 -2.59 -2.16 1.23
C GLY A 13 -2.25 -1.16 0.13
N TYR A 14 -1.83 -1.68 -1.03
CA TYR A 14 -1.49 -0.85 -2.21
C TYR A 14 -2.63 0.09 -2.63
N HIS A 15 -3.89 -0.30 -2.39
CA HIS A 15 -5.05 0.56 -2.64
C HIS A 15 -5.04 1.81 -1.74
N ARG A 16 -4.78 1.66 -0.43
CA ARG A 16 -4.69 2.80 0.49
C ARG A 16 -3.49 3.68 0.20
N MET A 17 -2.34 3.09 -0.13
CA MET A 17 -1.17 3.86 -0.59
C MET A 17 -1.49 4.69 -1.84
N SER A 18 -2.22 4.12 -2.80
CA SER A 18 -2.62 4.84 -4.02
C SER A 18 -3.55 6.01 -3.72
N LEU A 19 -4.46 5.86 -2.76
CA LEU A 19 -5.38 6.92 -2.32
C LEU A 19 -4.65 8.05 -1.57
N GLU A 20 -3.74 7.70 -0.65
CA GLU A 20 -2.87 8.66 0.04
C GLU A 20 -2.02 9.46 -0.95
N TRP A 21 -1.47 8.80 -1.96
CA TRP A 21 -0.66 9.47 -2.98
C TRP A 21 -1.51 10.44 -3.79
N ARG A 22 -2.74 10.07 -4.15
CA ARG A 22 -3.69 10.98 -4.79
C ARG A 22 -4.03 12.18 -3.89
N ASN A 23 -4.26 11.97 -2.60
CA ASN A 23 -4.53 13.04 -1.64
C ASN A 23 -3.34 14.00 -1.47
N ARG A 24 -2.12 13.50 -1.66
CA ARG A 24 -0.87 14.29 -1.62
C ARG A 24 -0.50 14.89 -3.00
N GLY A 25 -1.35 14.73 -4.02
CA GLY A 25 -1.11 15.26 -5.37
C GLY A 25 -0.21 14.39 -6.27
N PHE A 26 0.20 13.21 -5.82
CA PHE A 26 0.99 12.27 -6.63
C PHE A 26 0.09 11.40 -7.51
N VAL A 27 0.25 11.51 -8.83
CA VAL A 27 -0.45 10.67 -9.80
C VAL A 27 0.35 9.41 -10.07
N VAL A 28 0.18 8.40 -9.22
CA VAL A 28 0.84 7.10 -9.41
C VAL A 28 -0.18 5.98 -9.52
N ASN A 29 0.01 5.15 -10.54
CA ASN A 29 -0.84 4.00 -10.80
C ASN A 29 -0.70 2.97 -9.68
N HIS A 30 -1.83 2.43 -9.21
CA HIS A 30 -1.88 1.36 -8.22
C HIS A 30 -1.05 0.12 -8.62
N LYS A 31 -0.85 -0.15 -9.92
CA LYS A 31 0.06 -1.22 -10.39
C LYS A 31 1.53 -0.93 -10.06
N LYS A 32 1.99 0.33 -10.19
CA LYS A 32 3.35 0.73 -9.80
C LYS A 32 3.54 0.60 -8.29
N VAL A 33 2.53 1.01 -7.52
CA VAL A 33 2.50 0.86 -6.06
C VAL A 33 2.57 -0.63 -5.67
N GLN A 34 1.79 -1.49 -6.33
CA GLN A 34 1.82 -2.93 -6.09
C GLN A 34 3.20 -3.54 -6.39
N HIS A 35 3.83 -3.14 -7.49
CA HIS A 35 5.17 -3.61 -7.85
C HIS A 35 6.23 -3.14 -6.84
N LEU A 36 6.19 -1.87 -6.42
CA LEU A 36 7.05 -1.30 -5.39
C LEU A 36 6.86 -2.01 -4.04
N MET A 37 5.63 -2.27 -3.62
CA MET A 37 5.36 -3.01 -2.38
C MET A 37 5.89 -4.43 -2.44
N LYS A 38 5.78 -5.10 -3.59
CA LYS A 38 6.33 -6.45 -3.79
C LYS A 38 7.86 -6.43 -3.76
N ALA A 39 8.49 -5.47 -4.44
CA ALA A 39 9.95 -5.31 -4.46
C ALA A 39 10.51 -5.00 -3.06
N LEU A 40 9.79 -4.20 -2.27
CA LEU A 40 10.17 -3.84 -0.91
C LEU A 40 9.75 -4.88 0.15
N SER A 41 9.21 -6.04 -0.26
CA SER A 41 8.65 -7.07 0.63
C SER A 41 7.64 -6.53 1.65
N LEU A 42 6.97 -5.42 1.31
CA LEU A 42 5.90 -4.81 2.09
C LEU A 42 4.59 -5.55 1.79
N THR A 43 4.54 -6.81 2.19
CA THR A 43 3.35 -7.64 2.03
C THR A 43 2.30 -7.26 3.07
N THR A 44 1.28 -6.54 2.62
CA THR A 44 0.04 -6.40 3.36
C THR A 44 -0.55 -7.78 3.65
N ARG A 45 -1.03 -8.01 4.88
CA ARG A 45 -1.75 -9.25 5.22
C ARG A 45 -3.04 -9.33 4.39
N ILE A 46 -3.02 -10.05 3.27
CA ILE A 46 -4.22 -10.31 2.47
C ILE A 46 -5.11 -11.27 3.27
N ILE A 47 -6.11 -10.72 3.97
CA ILE A 47 -7.16 -11.54 4.57
C ILE A 47 -8.07 -11.97 3.42
N ARG A 48 -7.98 -13.24 3.01
CA ARG A 48 -8.94 -13.83 2.08
C ARG A 48 -10.30 -13.87 2.78
N LYS A 49 -11.34 -13.29 2.18
CA LYS A 49 -12.71 -13.51 2.67
C LYS A 49 -12.97 -15.02 2.66
N ARG A 50 -13.44 -15.57 3.79
CA ARG A 50 -13.93 -16.95 3.83
C ARG A 50 -15.17 -17.03 2.92
N LYS A 51 -15.22 -18.08 2.09
CA LYS A 51 -16.33 -18.38 1.18
C LYS A 51 -17.57 -18.74 1.98
#